data_AF-A0AAU3L8E7-F1
#
_entry.id   AF-A0AAU3L8E7-F1
#
_cell.length_a   1.000
_cell.length_b   1.000
_cell.length_c   1.000
_cell.angle_alpha   90.00
_cell.angle_beta   90.00
_cell.angle_gamma   90.00
#
_symmetry.space_group_name_H-M   'P 1'
#
loop_
_entity.id
_entity.type
_entity.pdbx_description
1 polymer ?
#
loop_
_entity_poly.entity_id
_entity_poly.type
_entity_poly.pdbx_seq_one_letter_code
_entity_poly.pdbx_strand_id
1 'polypeptide(L)'
;MDEHAWTTVTRLHAWLEESATRPPREETLLRVLKLSEEVGEVAQAVIGATGQNPRKGRSHSWQDVEAELCDVIVTAMVALRTLTPDAAGVFAAHVQRVADRSLGGAAPPSPDPASDTRE
;
A
#
# COMPACT_ATOMS: atom_id res chain seq x y z
N MET A 1 -5.59 -10.08 1.43
CA MET A 1 -4.11 -10.10 1.58
C MET A 1 -3.77 -11.40 2.26
N ASP A 2 -2.73 -12.09 1.79
CA ASP A 2 -2.42 -13.46 2.22
C ASP A 2 -2.05 -13.52 3.71
N GLU A 3 -2.54 -14.54 4.41
CA GLU A 3 -2.20 -14.87 5.81
C GLU A 3 -0.68 -15.08 5.95
N HIS A 4 -0.05 -15.61 4.91
CA HIS A 4 1.40 -15.79 4.85
C HIS A 4 2.17 -14.46 4.88
N ALA A 5 1.63 -13.41 4.25
CA ALA A 5 2.27 -12.09 4.22
C ALA A 5 2.27 -11.45 5.61
N TRP A 6 1.15 -11.48 6.33
CA TRP A 6 1.07 -10.94 7.70
C TRP A 6 1.88 -11.74 8.71
N THR A 7 1.97 -13.06 8.54
CA THR A 7 2.89 -13.91 9.31
C THR A 7 4.34 -13.46 9.13
N THR A 8 4.74 -13.22 7.89
CA THR A 8 6.10 -12.75 7.56
C THR A 8 6.36 -11.35 8.11
N VAL A 9 5.43 -10.41 7.94
CA VAL A 9 5.54 -9.06 8.51
C VAL A 9 5.64 -9.08 10.02
N THR A 10 4.91 -9.97 10.70
CA THR A 10 5.01 -10.10 12.16
C THR A 10 6.41 -10.56 12.58
N ARG A 11 7.03 -11.47 11.82
CA ARG A 11 8.42 -11.91 12.06
C ARG A 11 9.42 -10.79 11.79
N LEU A 12 9.25 -10.03 10.71
CA LEU A 12 10.09 -8.87 10.41
C LEU A 12 9.99 -7.80 11.52
N HIS A 13 8.77 -7.53 11.99
CA HIS A 13 8.55 -6.64 13.12
C HIS A 13 9.28 -7.12 14.38
N ALA A 14 9.16 -8.40 14.74
CA ALA A 14 9.84 -8.97 15.90
C ALA A 14 11.37 -8.84 15.79
N TRP A 15 11.93 -9.15 14.62
CA TRP A 15 13.36 -8.99 14.35
C TRP A 15 13.84 -7.53 14.48
N LEU A 16 13.03 -6.56 14.02
CA LEU A 16 13.32 -5.13 14.20
C LEU A 16 13.26 -4.69 15.67
N GLU A 17 12.31 -5.23 16.44
CA GLU A 17 12.23 -4.98 17.89
C GLU A 17 13.45 -5.54 18.63
N GLU A 18 13.91 -6.73 18.27
CA GLU A 18 15.12 -7.34 18.85
C GLU A 18 16.40 -6.55 18.53
N SER A 19 16.42 -5.88 17.38
CA SER A 19 17.54 -5.06 16.91
C SER A 19 17.45 -3.59 17.34
N ALA A 20 16.38 -3.19 18.02
CA ALA A 20 16.14 -1.81 18.40
C ALA A 20 17.17 -1.32 19.42
N THR A 21 17.72 -0.14 19.17
CA THR A 21 18.72 0.50 20.04
C THR A 21 18.22 1.81 20.63
N ARG A 22 17.06 2.29 20.16
CA ARG A 22 16.45 3.55 20.58
C ARG A 22 15.22 3.32 21.45
N PRO A 23 14.74 4.35 22.16
CA PRO A 23 13.49 4.27 22.90
C PRO A 23 12.30 3.90 21.99
N PRO A 24 11.30 3.13 22.46
CA PRO A 24 10.20 2.62 21.63
C PRO A 24 9.44 3.67 20.83
N ARG A 25 9.26 4.87 21.41
CA ARG A 25 8.60 5.99 20.72
C ARG A 25 9.41 6.49 19.51
N GLU A 26 10.73 6.54 19.64
CA GLU A 26 11.61 6.96 18.55
C GLU A 26 11.62 5.91 17.44
N GLU A 27 11.75 4.62 17.78
CA GLU A 27 11.66 3.52 16.80
C GLU A 27 10.33 3.54 16.04
N THR A 28 9.22 3.80 16.73
CA THR A 28 7.90 3.96 16.10
C THR A 28 7.90 5.10 15.08
N LEU A 29 8.44 6.27 15.45
CA LEU A 29 8.52 7.41 14.54
C LEU A 29 9.42 7.12 13.34
N LEU A 30 10.57 6.46 13.56
CA LEU A 30 11.50 6.10 12.49
C LEU A 30 10.88 5.12 11.50
N ARG A 31 10.11 4.12 11.96
CA ARG A 31 9.39 3.19 11.08
C ARG A 31 8.34 3.88 10.23
N VAL A 32 7.67 4.90 10.76
CA VAL A 32 6.74 5.72 9.96
C VAL A 32 7.50 6.61 8.98
N LEU A 33 8.63 7.21 9.39
CA LEU A 33 9.44 8.06 8.51
C LEU A 33 10.08 7.30 7.35
N LYS A 34 10.41 6.02 7.55
CA LYS A 34 10.95 5.14 6.49
C LYS A 34 10.07 5.11 5.24
N LEU A 35 8.75 5.28 5.38
CA LEU A 35 7.83 5.40 4.23
C LEU A 35 8.21 6.50 3.26
N SER A 36 8.76 7.62 3.75
CA SER A 36 9.15 8.74 2.88
C SER A 36 10.37 8.40 2.03
N GLU A 37 11.25 7.54 2.54
CA GLU A 37 12.40 7.02 1.81
C GLU A 37 11.94 6.11 0.67
N GLU A 38 11.12 5.09 0.98
CA GLU A 38 10.59 4.13 0.00
C GLU A 38 9.79 4.83 -1.12
N VAL A 39 8.95 5.82 -0.77
CA VAL A 39 8.22 6.63 -1.76
C VAL A 39 9.18 7.44 -2.64
N GLY A 40 10.29 7.90 -2.09
CA GLY A 40 11.36 8.56 -2.84
C GLY A 40 12.04 7.61 -3.83
N GLU A 41 12.24 6.35 -3.45
CA GLU A 41 12.80 5.30 -4.32
C GLU A 41 11.84 4.94 -5.46
N VAL A 42 10.54 4.80 -5.18
CA VAL A 42 9.51 4.69 -6.24
C VAL A 42 9.59 5.85 -7.22
N ALA A 43 9.68 7.09 -6.73
CA ALA A 43 9.80 8.26 -7.59
C ALA A 43 11.07 8.22 -8.45
N GLN A 44 12.20 7.81 -7.87
CA GLN A 44 13.45 7.63 -8.58
C GLN A 44 13.33 6.57 -9.68
N ALA A 45 12.73 5.42 -9.38
CA ALA A 45 12.52 4.33 -10.33
C ALA A 45 11.62 4.78 -11.49
N VAL A 46 10.53 5.51 -11.21
CA VAL A 46 9.65 6.06 -12.26
C VAL A 46 10.39 7.05 -13.16
N ILE A 47 11.16 7.97 -12.60
CA ILE A 47 11.98 8.91 -13.39
C ILE A 47 12.99 8.15 -14.25
N GLY A 48 13.60 7.10 -13.71
CA GLY A 48 14.51 6.21 -14.43
C GLY A 48 13.84 5.42 -15.55
N ALA A 49 12.64 4.89 -15.31
CA ALA A 49 11.88 4.08 -16.26
C ALA A 49 11.30 4.90 -17.42
N THR A 50 10.92 6.15 -17.14
CA THR A 50 10.38 7.08 -18.13
C THR A 50 11.48 7.82 -18.90
N GLY A 51 12.73 7.77 -18.43
CA GLY A 51 13.85 8.48 -19.07
C GLY A 51 13.75 10.00 -18.95
N GLN A 52 13.01 10.51 -17.96
CA GLN A 52 12.75 11.95 -17.80
C GLN A 52 14.00 12.76 -17.45
N ASN A 53 15.10 12.10 -17.04
CA ASN A 53 16.38 12.76 -16.83
C ASN A 53 17.24 12.75 -18.11
N PRO A 54 17.38 13.89 -18.83
CA PRO A 54 18.11 13.94 -20.10
C PRO A 54 19.61 13.62 -19.96
N ARG A 55 20.16 13.72 -18.74
CA ARG A 55 21.58 13.43 -18.47
C ARG A 55 21.86 11.95 -18.20
N LYS A 56 20.84 11.15 -17.90
CA LYS A 56 21.01 9.73 -17.50
C LYS A 56 20.26 8.73 -18.41
N GLY A 57 19.36 9.19 -19.27
CA GLY A 57 18.58 8.31 -20.13
C GLY A 57 17.68 7.36 -19.31
N ARG A 58 17.29 6.23 -19.90
CA ARG A 58 16.53 5.19 -19.18
C ARG A 58 17.49 4.41 -18.29
N SER A 59 17.37 4.57 -16.97
CA SER A 59 18.22 3.91 -15.97
C SER A 59 17.52 2.80 -15.21
N HIS A 60 16.18 2.76 -15.25
CA HIS A 60 15.37 1.74 -14.59
C HIS A 60 14.35 1.18 -15.59
N SER A 61 13.72 0.10 -15.18
CA SER A 61 12.61 -0.59 -15.83
C SER A 61 11.32 -0.37 -15.03
N TRP A 62 10.18 -0.76 -15.60
CA TRP A 62 8.92 -0.75 -14.84
C TRP A 62 8.88 -1.85 -13.78
N GLN A 63 9.65 -2.93 -13.96
CA GLN A 63 9.84 -3.96 -12.94
C GLN A 63 10.54 -3.40 -11.69
N ASP A 64 11.46 -2.45 -11.86
CA ASP A 64 12.07 -1.77 -10.71
C ASP A 64 11.00 -0.96 -9.96
N VAL A 65 10.10 -0.28 -10.67
CA VAL A 65 8.96 0.42 -10.04
C VAL A 65 8.05 -0.54 -9.26
N GLU A 66 7.78 -1.72 -9.80
CA GLU A 66 7.01 -2.77 -9.10
C GLU A 66 7.70 -3.22 -7.81
N ALA A 67 9.03 -3.36 -7.83
CA ALA A 67 9.81 -3.71 -6.65
C ALA A 67 9.73 -2.62 -5.57
N GLU A 68 9.98 -1.36 -5.94
CA GLU A 68 9.91 -0.25 -4.98
C GLU A 68 8.51 -0.08 -4.39
N LEU A 69 7.45 -0.34 -5.18
CA LEU A 69 6.07 -0.35 -4.65
C LEU A 69 5.84 -1.46 -3.64
N CYS A 70 6.46 -2.64 -3.83
CA CYS A 70 6.44 -3.71 -2.84
C CYS A 70 7.13 -3.28 -1.54
N ASP A 71 8.25 -2.56 -1.63
CA ASP A 71 8.99 -2.08 -0.46
C ASP A 71 8.18 -1.04 0.34
N VAL A 72 7.46 -0.14 -0.35
CA VAL A 72 6.47 0.76 0.29
C VAL A 72 5.40 -0.05 1.02
N ILE A 73 4.83 -1.08 0.39
CA ILE A 73 3.76 -1.91 0.99
C ILE A 73 4.29 -2.62 2.24
N VAL A 74 5.44 -3.28 2.15
CA VAL A 74 6.05 -4.00 3.28
C VAL A 74 6.37 -3.05 4.42
N THR A 75 6.97 -1.90 4.12
CA THR A 75 7.28 -0.86 5.11
C THR A 75 6.02 -0.33 5.79
N ALA A 76 4.93 -0.10 5.05
CA ALA A 76 3.65 0.32 5.61
C ALA A 76 3.02 -0.76 6.51
N MET A 77 3.11 -2.03 6.11
CA MET A 77 2.61 -3.15 6.91
C MET A 77 3.39 -3.29 8.23
N VAL A 78 4.72 -3.15 8.20
CA VAL A 78 5.56 -3.16 9.40
C VAL A 78 5.24 -1.98 10.31
N ALA A 79 5.12 -0.77 9.75
CA ALA A 79 4.74 0.42 10.51
C ALA A 79 3.36 0.25 11.18
N LEU A 80 2.38 -0.29 10.45
CA LEU A 80 1.05 -0.59 11.02
C LEU A 80 1.15 -1.63 12.15
N ARG A 81 1.97 -2.67 11.99
CA ARG A 81 2.21 -3.68 13.02
C ARG A 81 2.88 -3.13 14.27
N THR A 82 3.73 -2.11 14.13
CA THR A 82 4.28 -1.38 15.27
C THR A 82 3.22 -0.60 16.03
N LEU A 83 2.24 -0.01 15.32
CA LEU A 83 1.18 0.79 15.94
C LEU A 83 0.07 -0.07 16.57
N THR A 84 -0.18 -1.27 16.06
CA THR A 84 -1.23 -2.15 16.56
C THR A 84 -0.87 -3.64 16.42
N PRO A 85 -1.18 -4.48 17.43
CA PRO A 85 -1.07 -5.92 17.31
C PRO A 85 -2.02 -6.55 16.29
N ASP A 86 -3.18 -5.93 16.06
CA ASP A 86 -4.19 -6.39 15.09
C ASP A 86 -4.06 -5.65 13.74
N ALA A 87 -2.84 -5.53 13.23
CA ALA A 87 -2.59 -4.82 11.97
C ALA A 87 -3.33 -5.45 10.77
N ALA A 88 -3.39 -6.79 10.74
CA ALA A 88 -4.08 -7.52 9.69
C ALA A 88 -5.59 -7.23 9.67
N GLY A 89 -6.25 -7.26 10.84
CA GLY A 89 -7.67 -6.94 10.97
C GLY A 89 -7.98 -5.49 10.62
N VAL A 90 -7.17 -4.55 11.13
CA VAL A 90 -7.30 -3.11 10.83
C VAL A 90 -7.17 -2.85 9.33
N PHE A 91 -6.18 -3.44 8.67
CA PHE A 91 -5.97 -3.28 7.23
C PHE A 91 -7.14 -3.88 6.43
N ALA A 92 -7.53 -5.13 6.73
CA ALA A 92 -8.63 -5.80 6.04
C ALA A 92 -9.94 -5.00 6.15
N ALA A 93 -10.27 -4.52 7.35
CA ALA A 93 -11.45 -3.69 7.57
C ALA A 93 -11.37 -2.35 6.82
N HIS A 94 -10.17 -1.75 6.72
CA HIS A 94 -9.98 -0.53 5.95
C HIS A 94 -10.19 -0.76 4.45
N VAL A 95 -9.60 -1.81 3.88
CA VAL A 95 -9.77 -2.18 2.47
C VAL A 95 -11.24 -2.44 2.15
N GLN A 96 -11.96 -3.18 2.99
CA GLN A 96 -13.38 -3.44 2.79
C GLN A 96 -14.20 -2.14 2.74
N ARG A 97 -13.97 -1.22 3.69
CA ARG A 97 -14.65 0.09 3.69
C ARG A 97 -14.38 0.91 2.43
N VAL A 98 -13.14 0.86 1.91
CA VAL A 98 -12.79 1.53 0.66
C VAL A 98 -13.50 0.86 -0.52
N ALA A 99 -13.55 -0.47 -0.56
CA ALA A 99 -14.23 -1.22 -1.60
C ALA A 99 -15.74 -0.94 -1.61
N ASP A 100 -16.41 -1.00 -0.46
CA ASP A 100 -17.85 -0.74 -0.34
C ASP A 100 -18.21 0.65 -0.87
N ARG A 101 -17.40 1.67 -0.49
CA ARG A 101 -17.59 3.06 -0.93
C ARG A 101 -17.37 3.24 -2.44
N SER A 102 -16.35 2.61 -3.00
CA SER A 102 -15.92 2.86 -4.38
C SER A 102 -16.61 1.96 -5.41
N LEU A 103 -17.01 0.74 -5.02
CA LEU A 103 -17.56 -0.28 -5.91
C LEU A 103 -19.06 -0.54 -5.68
N GLY A 104 -19.61 -0.17 -4.52
CA GLY A 104 -21.02 -0.41 -4.16
C GLY A 104 -22.06 0.52 -4.82
N GLY A 105 -21.65 1.35 -5.79
CA GLY A 105 -22.51 2.36 -6.44
C GLY A 105 -23.07 2.00 -7.82
N ALA A 106 -22.93 0.76 -8.30
CA ALA A 106 -23.55 0.34 -9.56
C ALA A 106 -25.08 0.23 -9.39
N ALA A 107 -25.80 1.30 -9.74
CA ALA A 107 -27.26 1.34 -9.75
C ALA A 107 -27.84 0.24 -10.68
N PRO A 108 -28.98 -0.38 -10.33
CA PRO A 108 -29.65 -1.32 -11.22
C PRO A 108 -30.07 -0.64 -12.54
N PRO A 109 -30.13 -1.37 -13.68
CA PRO A 109 -30.59 -0.80 -14.94
C PRO A 109 -31.99 -0.22 -14.77
N SER A 110 -32.17 1.04 -15.20
CA SER A 110 -33.46 1.72 -15.21
C SER A 110 -34.51 0.87 -15.94
N PRO A 111 -35.75 0.78 -15.43
CA PRO A 111 -36.81 0.07 -16.14
C PRO A 111 -37.08 0.77 -17.49
N ASP A 112 -37.16 -0.05 -18.53
CA ASP A 112 -37.38 0.33 -19.93
C ASP A 112 -38.69 1.12 -20.07
N PRO A 113 -38.69 2.35 -20.64
CA PRO A 113 -39.92 3.12 -20.85
C PRO A 113 -40.64 2.63 -22.11
N ALA A 114 -41.11 1.38 -22.11
CA ALA A 114 -41.87 0.80 -23.20
C ALA A 114 -42.91 -0.21 -22.69
N SER A 115 -43.78 0.23 -21.79
CA SER A 115 -45.08 -0.40 -21.57
C SER A 115 -46.04 0.56 -20.86
N ASP A 116 -46.36 1.67 -21.52
CA ASP A 116 -47.60 2.36 -21.22
C ASP A 116 -48.32 2.75 -22.51
N THR A 117 -49.06 1.75 -22.99
CA THR A 117 -50.33 1.81 -23.69
C THR A 117 -51.00 3.18 -23.63
N ARG A 118 -51.35 3.73 -24.80
CA ARG A 118 -52.55 4.56 -24.91
C ARG A 118 -53.35 4.17 -26.16
N GLU A 119 -54.58 3.77 -25.86
CA GLU A 119 -55.76 3.84 -26.72
C GLU A 119 -55.95 5.24 -27.34
#